data_AF-A0A1H6VYS2-F1
#
_entry.id   AF-A0A1H6VYS2-F1
#
_cell.length_a   1.000
_cell.length_b   1.000
_cell.length_c   1.000
_cell.angle_alpha   90.00
_cell.angle_beta   90.00
_cell.angle_gamma   90.00
#
_symmetry.space_group_name_H-M   'P 1'
#
loop_
_entity.id
_entity.type
_entity.pdbx_description
1 polymer ?
#
loop_
_entity_poly.entity_id
_entity_poly.type
_entity_poly.pdbx_seq_one_letter_code
_entity_poly.pdbx_strand_id
1 'polypeptide(L)'
;MWRRYTGSLYDPNFTLQAFLHLLNVTERYYIHTNELGSRDKSKVVQKFVREVLKATDRSPEFIQLVGIKDLLEGYVNQKAVNQLCENTALETTDGVIKGQVKATTENINNAIDLISDPLIELLIYDRNQNLIFARYDTDQNEIHLSESEFEKLQSRLSSQSLRLLEQIPSEP
;
A
#
# COMPACT_ATOMS: atom_id res chain seq x y z
N MET A 1 -9.13 25.03 -35.44
CA MET A 1 -7.88 25.82 -35.47
C MET A 1 -6.84 25.02 -34.71
N TRP A 2 -5.76 24.61 -35.36
CA TRP A 2 -4.76 23.65 -34.86
C TRP A 2 -3.95 24.17 -33.67
N ARG A 3 -3.60 23.29 -32.72
CA ARG A 3 -2.37 23.42 -31.92
C ARG A 3 -1.59 22.10 -31.91
N ARG A 4 -0.27 22.26 -32.03
CA ARG A 4 0.78 21.27 -32.27
C ARG A 4 0.83 20.18 -31.19
N TYR A 5 0.99 18.94 -31.64
CA TYR A 5 1.68 17.89 -30.89
C TYR A 5 3.20 18.12 -31.01
N THR A 6 3.89 18.22 -29.89
CA THR A 6 5.34 17.97 -29.78
C THR A 6 5.48 16.80 -28.82
N GLY A 7 5.76 15.61 -29.38
CA GLY A 7 5.93 14.39 -28.59
C GLY A 7 7.18 14.45 -27.72
N SER A 8 7.01 14.03 -26.47
CA SER A 8 8.00 13.16 -25.83
C SER A 8 7.41 11.76 -25.92
N LEU A 9 8.06 10.89 -26.71
CA LEU A 9 7.78 9.46 -26.76
C LEU A 9 8.31 8.83 -25.46
N TYR A 10 7.59 9.01 -24.36
CA TYR A 10 7.55 8.15 -23.17
C TYR A 10 6.53 8.78 -22.21
N ASP A 11 5.27 8.35 -22.31
CA ASP A 11 4.26 8.62 -21.30
C ASP A 11 3.87 7.28 -20.66
N PRO A 12 4.37 6.96 -19.44
CA PRO A 12 4.00 5.74 -18.74
C PRO A 12 2.50 5.72 -18.35
N ASN A 13 1.78 6.85 -18.44
CA ASN A 13 0.36 6.93 -18.10
C ASN A 13 -0.57 6.36 -19.18
N PHE A 14 -0.10 6.25 -20.43
CA PHE A 14 -0.98 5.81 -21.53
C PHE A 14 -1.28 4.29 -21.48
N THR A 15 -0.42 3.51 -20.82
CA THR A 15 -0.62 2.05 -20.68
C THR A 15 -1.43 1.64 -19.45
N LEU A 16 -1.62 2.53 -18.46
CA LEU A 16 -2.43 2.24 -17.27
C LEU A 16 -3.90 2.66 -17.42
N GLN A 17 -4.19 3.72 -18.18
CA GLN A 17 -5.57 4.22 -18.35
C GLN A 17 -6.47 3.25 -19.13
N ALA A 18 -5.94 2.46 -20.06
CA ALA A 18 -6.75 1.55 -20.87
C ALA A 18 -7.19 0.26 -20.13
N PHE A 19 -6.56 -0.09 -19.00
CA PHE A 19 -6.91 -1.29 -18.23
C PHE A 19 -7.91 -1.03 -17.08
N LEU A 20 -8.04 0.22 -16.65
CA LEU A 20 -8.91 0.61 -15.52
C LEU A 20 -10.40 0.69 -15.91
N HIS A 21 -10.75 0.67 -17.19
CA HIS A 21 -12.13 0.81 -17.66
C HIS A 21 -12.90 -0.53 -17.76
N LEU A 22 -12.26 -1.67 -17.51
CA LEU A 22 -12.85 -3.01 -17.69
C LEU A 22 -12.96 -3.85 -16.40
N LEU A 23 -12.66 -3.28 -15.24
CA LEU A 23 -12.75 -3.96 -13.95
C LEU A 23 -13.58 -3.12 -12.98
N ASN A 24 -14.50 -3.76 -12.25
CA ASN A 24 -15.30 -3.16 -11.16
C ASN A 24 -14.52 -2.06 -10.43
N VAL A 25 -14.99 -0.82 -10.58
CA VAL A 25 -14.32 0.38 -10.07
C VAL A 25 -14.14 0.25 -8.57
N THR A 26 -12.90 0.07 -8.15
CA THR A 26 -12.47 0.26 -6.75
C THR A 26 -12.22 1.75 -6.57
N GLU A 27 -12.93 2.37 -5.64
CA GLU A 27 -12.68 3.74 -5.23
C GLU A 27 -11.32 3.82 -4.53
N ARG A 28 -10.63 4.94 -4.74
CA ARG A 28 -9.29 5.19 -4.19
C ARG A 28 -9.39 6.16 -3.03
N TYR A 29 -8.69 5.84 -1.95
CA TYR A 29 -8.66 6.63 -0.73
C TYR A 29 -7.21 6.87 -0.30
N TYR A 30 -6.88 8.11 0.05
CA TYR A 30 -5.59 8.49 0.59
C TYR A 30 -5.62 8.57 2.12
N ILE A 31 -4.56 8.12 2.79
CA ILE A 31 -4.39 8.28 4.24
C ILE A 31 -3.46 9.47 4.52
N HIS A 32 -4.02 10.59 4.95
CA HIS A 32 -3.28 11.77 5.38
C HIS A 32 -2.68 11.56 6.76
N THR A 33 -1.35 11.63 6.86
CA THR A 33 -0.67 11.55 8.16
C THR A 33 0.28 12.72 8.42
N ASN A 34 0.30 13.73 7.54
CA ASN A 34 1.28 14.82 7.51
C ASN A 34 1.33 15.66 8.81
N GLU A 35 0.23 15.72 9.56
CA GLU A 35 0.13 16.47 10.82
C GLU A 35 0.57 15.67 12.07
N LEU A 36 0.94 14.39 11.90
CA LEU A 36 1.35 13.51 12.99
C LEU A 36 2.88 13.40 13.10
N GLY A 37 3.40 13.16 14.31
CA GLY A 37 4.82 12.81 14.50
C GLY A 37 5.14 11.43 13.88
N SER A 38 6.36 11.22 13.37
CA SER A 38 6.73 10.02 12.57
C SER A 38 6.39 8.67 13.22
N ARG A 39 6.62 8.54 14.54
CA ARG A 39 6.27 7.33 15.29
C ARG A 39 4.77 7.11 15.41
N ASP A 40 4.00 8.18 15.47
CA ASP A 40 2.54 8.14 15.51
C ASP A 40 1.95 7.88 14.12
N LYS A 41 2.55 8.45 13.06
CA LYS A 41 2.20 8.15 11.66
C LYS A 41 2.23 6.64 11.40
N SER A 42 3.37 6.01 11.68
CA SER A 42 3.58 4.58 11.40
C SER A 42 2.54 3.71 12.10
N LYS A 43 2.28 3.94 13.40
CA LYS A 43 1.26 3.19 14.16
C LYS A 43 -0.15 3.40 13.64
N VAL A 44 -0.48 4.62 13.23
CA VAL A 44 -1.79 4.93 12.64
C VAL A 44 -1.96 4.19 11.34
N VAL A 45 -0.99 4.26 10.41
CA VAL A 45 -1.04 3.53 9.14
C VAL A 45 -1.13 2.02 9.38
N GLN A 46 -0.32 1.46 10.28
CA GLN A 46 -0.39 0.04 10.65
C GLN A 46 -1.79 -0.37 11.09
N LYS A 47 -2.41 0.41 11.97
CA LYS A 47 -3.79 0.17 12.43
C LYS A 47 -4.77 0.25 11.26
N PHE A 48 -4.63 1.25 10.39
CA PHE A 48 -5.46 1.40 9.20
C PHE A 48 -5.40 0.19 8.28
N VAL A 49 -4.21 -0.26 7.90
CA VAL A 49 -4.04 -1.42 7.02
C VAL A 49 -4.70 -2.65 7.65
N ARG A 50 -4.53 -2.85 8.97
CA ARG A 50 -5.18 -3.97 9.69
C ARG A 50 -6.71 -3.90 9.62
N GLU A 51 -7.31 -2.72 9.70
CA GLU A 51 -8.77 -2.57 9.57
C GLU A 51 -9.25 -2.68 8.12
N VAL A 52 -8.48 -2.17 7.15
CA VAL A 52 -8.75 -2.36 5.71
C VAL A 52 -8.78 -3.85 5.36
N LEU A 53 -7.79 -4.62 5.81
CA LEU A 53 -7.72 -6.06 5.57
C LEU A 53 -8.84 -6.86 6.25
N LYS A 54 -9.49 -6.31 7.28
CA LYS A 54 -10.69 -6.90 7.91
C LYS A 54 -12.00 -6.45 7.26
N ALA A 55 -11.99 -5.31 6.58
CA ALA A 55 -13.17 -4.72 5.93
C ALA A 55 -13.34 -5.18 4.48
N THR A 56 -12.22 -5.45 3.80
CA THR A 56 -12.18 -5.99 2.44
C THR A 56 -12.79 -7.39 2.39
N ASP A 57 -13.61 -7.67 1.38
CA ASP A 57 -14.10 -9.03 1.10
C ASP A 57 -13.09 -9.81 0.24
N ARG A 58 -12.07 -9.12 -0.28
CA ARG A 58 -11.00 -9.72 -1.08
C ARG A 58 -9.98 -10.39 -0.18
N SER A 59 -9.59 -11.62 -0.54
CA SER A 59 -8.49 -12.33 0.11
C SER A 59 -7.15 -11.82 -0.44
N PRO A 60 -6.25 -11.27 0.40
CA PRO A 60 -4.90 -10.94 -0.01
C PRO A 60 -4.17 -12.20 -0.49
N GLU A 61 -3.47 -12.11 -1.63
CA GLU A 61 -2.72 -13.22 -2.20
C GLU A 61 -1.22 -12.92 -2.26
N PHE A 62 -0.83 -11.67 -2.54
CA PHE A 62 0.57 -11.27 -2.67
C PHE A 62 0.90 -9.98 -1.92
N ILE A 63 2.11 -9.93 -1.39
CA ILE A 63 2.72 -8.74 -0.80
C ILE A 63 3.99 -8.44 -1.58
N GLN A 64 4.09 -7.25 -2.13
CA GLN A 64 5.34 -6.72 -2.66
C GLN A 64 5.92 -5.73 -1.65
N LEU A 65 7.23 -5.80 -1.42
CA LEU A 65 7.91 -4.90 -0.50
C LEU A 65 9.27 -4.46 -1.01
N VAL A 66 9.62 -3.22 -0.71
CA VAL A 66 10.94 -2.63 -0.91
C VAL A 66 11.31 -1.84 0.33
N GLY A 67 12.51 -2.05 0.88
CA GLY A 67 12.98 -1.27 2.03
C GLY A 67 14.46 -1.38 2.31
N ILE A 68 14.97 -0.49 3.15
CA ILE A 68 16.38 -0.48 3.57
C ILE A 68 16.52 -1.48 4.72
N LYS A 69 17.05 -2.66 4.42
CA LYS A 69 17.06 -3.83 5.31
C LYS A 69 17.70 -3.51 6.66
N ASP A 70 18.91 -2.94 6.66
CA ASP A 70 19.66 -2.68 7.89
C ASP A 70 18.94 -1.71 8.82
N LEU A 71 18.21 -0.74 8.25
CA LEU A 71 17.42 0.22 9.03
C LEU A 71 16.15 -0.43 9.58
N LEU A 72 15.48 -1.26 8.77
CA LEU A 72 14.32 -2.03 9.20
C LEU A 72 14.68 -3.00 10.34
N GLU A 73 15.83 -3.67 10.24
CA GLU A 73 16.31 -4.58 11.29
C GLU A 73 16.74 -3.82 12.55
N GLY A 74 17.54 -2.77 12.39
CA GLY A 74 18.16 -2.05 13.51
C GLY A 74 17.20 -1.15 14.28
N TYR A 75 16.19 -0.58 13.61
CA TYR A 75 15.36 0.49 14.19
C TYR A 75 13.86 0.22 14.18
N VAL A 76 13.39 -0.79 13.44
CA VAL A 76 11.95 -1.03 13.27
C VAL A 76 11.53 -2.35 13.90
N ASN A 77 11.88 -3.48 13.28
CA ASN A 77 11.54 -4.80 13.79
C ASN A 77 12.40 -5.90 13.16
N GLN A 78 13.52 -6.24 13.83
CA GLN A 78 14.42 -7.32 13.40
C GLN A 78 13.72 -8.66 13.17
N LYS A 79 12.77 -9.03 14.04
CA LYS A 79 12.09 -10.33 13.94
C LYS A 79 11.26 -10.40 12.65
N ALA A 80 10.51 -9.34 12.34
CA ALA A 80 9.68 -9.30 11.14
C ALA A 80 10.54 -9.36 9.86
N VAL A 81 11.68 -8.65 9.82
CA VAL A 81 12.60 -8.73 8.67
C VAL A 81 13.15 -10.14 8.52
N ASN A 82 13.63 -10.76 9.59
CA ASN A 82 14.19 -12.12 9.55
C ASN A 82 13.17 -13.12 8.99
N GLN A 83 11.93 -13.08 9.50
CA GLN A 83 10.86 -13.98 9.04
C GLN A 83 10.48 -13.73 7.57
N LEU A 84 10.44 -12.48 7.13
CA LEU A 84 10.20 -12.17 5.72
C LEU A 84 11.35 -12.68 4.84
N CYS A 85 12.60 -12.48 5.25
CA CYS A 85 13.80 -12.93 4.54
C CYS A 85 13.95 -14.46 4.43
N GLU A 86 13.22 -15.24 5.22
CA GLU A 86 13.14 -16.71 5.03
C GLU A 86 12.48 -17.08 3.70
N ASN A 87 11.72 -16.15 3.09
CA ASN A 87 11.14 -16.34 1.76
C ASN A 87 12.21 -16.07 0.70
N THR A 88 12.54 -17.09 -0.10
CA THR A 88 13.52 -16.99 -1.20
C THR A 88 13.13 -16.00 -2.30
N ALA A 89 11.88 -15.56 -2.34
CA ALA A 89 11.37 -14.56 -3.28
C ALA A 89 11.69 -13.11 -2.86
N LEU A 90 12.28 -12.89 -1.67
CA LEU A 90 12.87 -11.62 -1.27
C LEU A 90 14.37 -11.68 -1.44
N GLU A 91 14.88 -10.79 -2.28
CA GLU A 91 16.31 -10.64 -2.51
C GLU A 91 16.83 -9.47 -1.69
N THR A 92 18.06 -9.61 -1.19
CA THR A 92 18.80 -8.52 -0.56
C THR A 92 19.98 -8.14 -1.46
N THR A 93 19.95 -6.93 -2.01
CA THR A 93 21.03 -6.38 -2.83
C THR A 93 21.36 -4.98 -2.33
N ASP A 94 22.65 -4.70 -2.11
CA ASP A 94 23.14 -3.39 -1.65
C ASP A 94 22.41 -2.84 -0.39
N GLY A 95 22.08 -3.72 0.56
CA GLY A 95 21.38 -3.34 1.79
C GLY A 95 19.88 -3.07 1.62
N VAL A 96 19.32 -3.27 0.42
CA VAL A 96 17.90 -3.15 0.14
C VAL A 96 17.27 -4.53 0.04
N ILE A 97 16.17 -4.75 0.78
CA ILE A 97 15.31 -5.92 0.62
C ILE A 97 14.23 -5.60 -0.41
N LYS A 98 14.05 -6.47 -1.41
CA LYS A 98 13.04 -6.31 -2.44
C LYS A 98 12.48 -7.65 -2.91
N GLY A 99 11.18 -7.69 -3.16
CA GLY A 99 10.57 -8.80 -3.87
C GLY A 99 9.08 -8.95 -3.55
N GLN A 100 8.55 -10.11 -3.90
CA GLN A 100 7.14 -10.44 -3.73
C GLN A 100 6.99 -11.78 -3.01
N VAL A 101 6.15 -11.82 -1.98
CA VAL A 101 5.86 -13.02 -1.20
C VAL A 101 4.37 -13.32 -1.17
N LYS A 102 4.02 -14.56 -0.85
CA LYS A 102 2.62 -14.93 -0.61
C LYS A 102 2.08 -14.22 0.64
N ALA A 103 0.87 -13.69 0.56
CA ALA A 103 0.19 -12.99 1.65
C ALA A 103 -0.39 -13.94 2.69
N THR A 104 0.46 -14.73 3.36
CA THR A 104 0.06 -15.48 4.55
C THR A 104 -0.24 -14.53 5.71
N THR A 105 -1.03 -14.95 6.69
CA THR A 105 -1.31 -14.14 7.89
C THR A 105 -0.02 -13.66 8.57
N GLU A 106 1.01 -14.50 8.61
CA GLU A 106 2.31 -14.17 9.17
C GLU A 106 3.05 -13.12 8.32
N ASN A 107 3.16 -13.32 7.00
CA ASN A 107 3.82 -12.37 6.11
C ASN A 107 3.11 -11.01 6.09
N ILE A 108 1.77 -11.00 6.14
CA ILE A 108 0.96 -9.78 6.26
C ILE A 108 1.32 -9.05 7.56
N ASN A 109 1.31 -9.74 8.69
CA ASN A 109 1.62 -9.12 9.98
C ASN A 109 3.03 -8.55 10.03
N ASN A 110 4.01 -9.32 9.53
CA ASN A 110 5.40 -8.89 9.47
C ASN A 110 5.56 -7.67 8.55
N ALA A 111 4.96 -7.68 7.37
CA ALA A 111 5.05 -6.55 6.45
C ALA A 111 4.38 -5.28 7.03
N ILE A 112 3.23 -5.41 7.68
CA ILE A 112 2.57 -4.30 8.38
C ILE A 112 3.47 -3.76 9.50
N ASP A 113 4.08 -4.63 10.30
CA ASP A 113 4.94 -4.21 11.42
C ASP A 113 6.22 -3.49 10.96
N LEU A 114 6.56 -3.57 9.67
CA LEU A 114 7.66 -2.81 9.06
C LEU A 114 7.25 -1.43 8.55
N ILE A 115 5.97 -1.06 8.53
CA ILE A 115 5.50 0.25 8.06
C ILE A 115 6.17 1.35 8.89
N SER A 116 7.07 2.08 8.22
CA SER A 116 7.97 3.10 8.77
C SER A 116 8.73 3.77 7.61
N ASP A 117 9.50 4.82 7.88
CA ASP A 117 10.24 5.54 6.83
C ASP A 117 11.24 4.66 6.05
N PRO A 118 11.98 3.71 6.68
CA PRO A 118 12.85 2.79 5.93
C PRO A 118 12.12 1.79 5.01
N LEU A 119 10.79 1.63 5.15
CA LEU A 119 9.97 0.85 4.23
C LEU A 119 9.49 1.77 3.11
N ILE A 120 10.15 1.65 1.96
CA ILE A 120 9.97 2.49 0.77
C ILE A 120 8.68 2.13 0.05
N GLU A 121 8.37 0.84 -0.08
CA GLU A 121 7.19 0.36 -0.79
C GLU A 121 6.58 -0.84 -0.05
N LEU A 122 5.25 -0.83 0.06
CA LEU A 122 4.47 -1.98 0.51
C LEU A 122 3.15 -2.04 -0.27
N LEU A 123 3.01 -3.05 -1.12
CA LEU A 123 1.80 -3.26 -1.93
C LEU A 123 1.18 -4.59 -1.55
N ILE A 124 -0.15 -4.59 -1.35
CA ILE A 124 -0.91 -5.79 -1.02
C ILE A 124 -1.97 -5.98 -2.10
N TYR A 125 -1.94 -7.14 -2.75
CA TYR A 125 -2.80 -7.50 -3.87
C TYR A 125 -3.74 -8.65 -3.52
N ASP A 126 -4.93 -8.64 -4.13
CA ASP A 126 -5.82 -9.80 -4.14
C ASP A 126 -5.39 -10.86 -5.18
N ARG A 127 -6.10 -11.98 -5.22
CA ARG A 127 -5.86 -13.09 -6.17
C ARG A 127 -5.93 -12.69 -7.65
N ASN A 128 -6.63 -11.60 -7.98
CA ASN A 128 -6.81 -11.10 -9.33
C ASN A 128 -5.81 -9.99 -9.67
N GLN A 129 -4.80 -9.77 -8.81
CA GLN A 129 -3.83 -8.67 -8.90
C GLN A 129 -4.43 -7.27 -8.76
N ASN A 130 -5.64 -7.15 -8.19
CA ASN A 130 -6.15 -5.84 -7.81
C ASN A 130 -5.49 -5.39 -6.50
N LEU A 131 -5.08 -4.13 -6.48
CA LEU A 131 -4.51 -3.52 -5.29
C LEU A 131 -5.57 -3.42 -4.19
N ILE A 132 -5.18 -3.74 -2.96
CA ILE A 132 -5.98 -3.53 -1.74
C ILE A 132 -5.40 -2.34 -0.97
N PHE A 133 -4.08 -2.34 -0.82
CA PHE A 133 -3.32 -1.30 -0.12
C PHE A 133 -2.01 -1.04 -0.86
N ALA A 134 -1.63 0.22 -0.96
CA ALA A 134 -0.31 0.63 -1.36
C ALA A 134 0.26 1.67 -0.39
N ARG A 135 1.54 1.50 -0.08
CA ARG A 135 2.41 2.55 0.44
C ARG A 135 3.49 2.79 -0.61
N TYR A 136 3.60 4.04 -1.02
CA TYR A 136 4.71 4.56 -1.81
C TYR A 136 5.38 5.66 -0.99
N ASP A 137 6.69 5.54 -0.76
CA ASP A 137 7.45 6.53 0.02
C ASP A 137 6.91 6.72 1.46
N THR A 138 7.42 7.70 2.20
CA THR A 138 7.13 7.88 3.63
C THR A 138 5.68 8.29 3.91
N ASP A 139 5.03 9.00 3.00
CA ASP A 139 3.75 9.68 3.25
C ASP A 139 2.63 9.31 2.26
N GLN A 140 2.89 8.63 1.14
CA GLN A 140 1.84 8.26 0.20
C GLN A 140 1.28 6.88 0.53
N ASN A 141 0.09 6.86 1.12
CA ASN A 141 -0.59 5.63 1.50
C ASN A 141 -1.98 5.63 0.86
N GLU A 142 -2.23 4.66 0.00
CA GLU A 142 -3.44 4.50 -0.78
C GLU A 142 -4.16 3.22 -0.41
N ILE A 143 -5.49 3.30 -0.37
CA ILE A 143 -6.39 2.19 -0.13
C ILE A 143 -7.36 2.13 -1.32
N HIS A 144 -7.57 0.93 -1.85
CA HIS A 144 -8.50 0.70 -2.95
C HIS A 144 -9.64 -0.15 -2.42
N LEU A 145 -10.87 0.36 -2.40
CA LEU A 145 -12.03 -0.34 -1.86
C LEU A 145 -13.25 -0.11 -2.75
N SER A 146 -14.12 -1.10 -2.82
CA SER A 146 -15.49 -0.88 -3.28
C SER A 146 -16.29 -0.09 -2.23
N GLU A 147 -17.41 0.51 -2.64
CA GLU A 147 -18.30 1.28 -1.76
C GLU A 147 -18.72 0.47 -0.52
N SER A 148 -19.10 -0.80 -0.70
CA SER A 148 -19.51 -1.67 0.40
C SER A 148 -18.37 -2.04 1.36
N GLU A 149 -17.14 -2.19 0.86
CA GLU A 149 -15.94 -2.39 1.69
C GLU A 149 -15.60 -1.10 2.47
N PHE A 150 -15.83 0.07 1.87
CA PHE A 150 -15.65 1.34 2.55
C PHE A 150 -16.67 1.56 3.67
N GLU A 151 -17.96 1.25 3.45
CA GLU A 151 -18.98 1.29 4.51
C GLU A 151 -18.61 0.38 5.70
N LYS A 152 -18.11 -0.82 5.42
CA LYS A 152 -17.58 -1.74 6.45
C LYS A 152 -16.41 -1.11 7.20
N LEU A 153 -15.47 -0.49 6.49
CA LEU A 153 -14.33 0.21 7.10
C LEU A 153 -14.80 1.37 8.00
N GLN A 154 -15.76 2.16 7.54
CA GLN A 154 -16.34 3.26 8.31
C GLN A 154 -16.94 2.78 9.64
N SER A 155 -17.65 1.64 9.63
CA SER A 155 -18.23 1.07 10.85
C SER A 155 -17.19 0.64 11.91
N ARG A 156 -15.92 0.47 11.50
CA ARG A 156 -14.82 -0.02 12.36
C ARG A 156 -13.90 1.11 12.85
N LEU A 157 -13.84 2.21 12.13
CA LEU A 157 -12.95 3.33 12.43
C LEU A 157 -13.63 4.36 13.35
N SER A 158 -12.84 4.99 14.22
CA SER A 158 -13.33 6.15 14.97
C SER A 158 -13.49 7.35 14.04
N SER A 159 -14.38 8.29 14.37
CA SER A 159 -14.54 9.54 13.60
C SER A 159 -13.24 10.33 13.46
N GLN A 160 -12.34 10.25 14.44
CA GLN A 160 -11.02 10.87 14.35
C GLN A 160 -10.13 10.19 13.30
N SER A 161 -10.20 8.87 13.18
CA SER A 161 -9.45 8.13 12.16
C SER A 161 -10.01 8.43 10.78
N LEU A 162 -11.34 8.45 10.62
CA LEU A 162 -12.00 8.74 9.34
C LEU A 162 -11.62 10.09 8.74
N ARG A 163 -11.30 11.09 9.57
CA ARG A 163 -10.81 12.41 9.10
C ARG A 163 -9.46 12.34 8.37
N LEU A 164 -8.72 11.25 8.54
CA LEU A 164 -7.45 11.03 7.86
C LEU A 164 -7.65 10.43 6.46
N LEU A 165 -8.87 10.02 6.09
CA LEU A 165 -9.16 9.50 4.76
C LEU A 165 -9.67 10.60 3.85
N GLU A 166 -9.07 10.72 2.67
CA GLU A 166 -9.58 11.53 1.57
C GLU A 166 -9.91 10.62 0.39
N GLN A 167 -11.14 10.71 -0.12
CA GLN A 167 -11.51 10.02 -1.35
C GLN A 167 -10.87 10.75 -2.54
N ILE A 168 -10.12 10.01 -3.36
CA ILE A 168 -9.54 10.55 -4.60
C ILE A 168 -10.60 10.39 -5.69
N PRO A 169 -11.10 11.49 -6.29
CA PRO A 169 -12.04 11.39 -7.39
C PRO A 169 -11.38 10.64 -8.55
N SER A 170 -12.08 9.67 -9.11
CA SER A 170 -11.73 9.15 -10.44
C SER A 170 -11.88 10.31 -11.42
N GLU A 171 -10.79 10.75 -12.07
CA GLU A 171 -10.88 11.75 -13.13
C GLU A 171 -11.91 11.29 -14.19
N PRO A 172 -12.73 12.23 -14.72
CA PRO A 172 -13.77 11.92 -15.70
C PRO A 172 -13.23 11.47 -17.07
#